data_AF-A0A355CQU7-F1
#
_entry.id   AF-A0A355CQU7-F1
#
_cell.length_a   1.000
_cell.length_b   1.000
_cell.length_c   1.000
_cell.angle_alpha   90.00
_cell.angle_beta   90.00
_cell.angle_gamma   90.00
#
_symmetry.space_group_name_H-M   'P 1'
#
loop_
_entity.id
_entity.type
_entity.pdbx_description
1 polymer ?
#
loop_
_entity_poly.entity_id
_entity_poly.type
_entity_poly.pdbx_seq_one_letter_code
_entity_poly.pdbx_strand_id
1 'polypeptide(L)' 'GELSIVIAIGPEGGWTDAEVKRAIEFGFEPVSLGSRILRAVTAPIVALSLVGAAFEKC' A
#
# COMPACT_ATOMS: atom_id res chain seq x y z
N GLY A 1 22.53 1.48 5.44
CA GLY A 1 21.47 0.46 5.51
C GLY A 1 20.66 0.57 4.25
N GLU A 2 20.35 -0.55 3.62
CA GLU A 2 19.56 -0.60 2.39
C GLU A 2 18.18 0.04 2.62
N LEU A 3 17.70 0.87 1.69
CA LEU A 3 16.39 1.50 1.79
C LEU A 3 15.34 0.47 1.36
N SER A 4 14.48 0.01 2.28
CA SER A 4 13.42 -0.96 1.99
C SER A 4 12.04 -0.33 2.16
N ILE A 5 11.12 -0.69 1.28
CA ILE A 5 9.71 -0.24 1.31
C ILE A 5 8.84 -1.48 1.47
N VAL A 6 7.93 -1.45 2.44
CA VAL A 6 6.94 -2.51 2.68
C VAL A 6 5.55 -1.95 2.43
N ILE A 7 4.77 -2.63 1.61
CA ILE A 7 3.40 -2.23 1.27
C ILE A 7 2.46 -3.39 1.63
N ALA A 8 1.49 -3.13 2.51
CA ALA A 8 0.47 -4.10 2.88
C ALA A 8 -0.77 -3.93 2.00
N ILE A 9 -1.24 -5.03 1.38
CA ILE A 9 -2.40 -5.05 0.48
C ILE A 9 -3.44 -6.01 1.04
N GLY A 10 -4.68 -5.53 1.16
CA GLY A 10 -5.79 -6.33 1.69
C GLY A 10 -6.38 -7.30 0.67
N PRO A 11 -7.16 -8.29 1.14
CA PRO A 11 -7.93 -9.16 0.25
C PRO A 11 -9.08 -8.38 -0.41
N GLU A 12 -9.85 -9.03 -1.30
CA GLU A 12 -10.97 -8.39 -2.02
C GLU A 12 -12.04 -7.80 -1.08
N GLY A 13 -12.21 -8.39 0.12
CA GLY A 13 -13.11 -7.88 1.17
C GLY A 13 -12.55 -6.72 1.99
N GLY A 14 -11.32 -6.28 1.72
CA GLY A 14 -10.62 -5.26 2.51
C GLY A 14 -10.10 -5.78 3.85
N TRP A 15 -9.56 -4.84 4.63
CA TRP A 15 -9.13 -5.07 6.01
C TRP A 15 -10.26 -4.77 6.97
N THR A 16 -10.29 -5.47 8.10
CA THR A 16 -11.12 -5.08 9.24
C THR A 16 -10.51 -3.87 9.96
N ASP A 17 -11.34 -3.09 10.67
CA ASP A 17 -10.87 -1.95 11.46
C ASP A 17 -9.79 -2.36 12.50
N ALA A 18 -9.91 -3.57 13.06
CA ALA A 18 -8.94 -4.11 14.01
C ALA A 18 -7.57 -4.40 13.35
N GLU A 19 -7.55 -4.91 12.12
CA GLU A 19 -6.32 -5.14 11.37
C GLU A 19 -5.66 -3.83 10.95
N VAL A 20 -6.44 -2.84 10.52
CA VAL A 20 -5.93 -1.50 10.19
C VAL A 20 -5.31 -0.85 11.42
N LYS A 21 -6.02 -0.88 12.57
CA LYS A 21 -5.48 -0.33 13.82
C LYS A 21 -4.17 -1.01 14.21
N ARG A 22 -4.11 -2.34 14.13
CA ARG A 22 -2.90 -3.10 14.41
C ARG A 22 -1.76 -2.72 13.47
N ALA A 23 -2.02 -2.59 12.17
CA ALA A 23 -1.01 -2.19 11.20
C ALA A 23 -0.41 -0.81 11.56
N ILE A 24 -1.26 0.15 11.93
CA ILE A 24 -0.84 1.48 12.40
C ILE A 24 0.01 1.37 13.68
N GLU A 25 -0.37 0.53 14.64
CA GLU A 25 0.42 0.28 15.85
C GLU A 25 1.82 -0.32 15.54
N PHE A 26 1.96 -1.07 14.44
CA PHE A 26 3.24 -1.59 13.93
C PHE A 26 3.98 -0.60 13.02
N GLY A 27 3.50 0.64 12.88
CA GLY A 27 4.18 1.69 12.12
C GLY A 27 3.82 1.75 10.63
N PHE A 28 2.75 1.07 10.18
CA PHE A 28 2.22 1.31 8.84
C PHE A 28 1.45 2.62 8.79
N GLU A 29 1.59 3.34 7.69
CA GLU A 29 0.82 4.55 7.41
C GLU A 29 -0.27 4.25 6.37
N PRO A 30 -1.56 4.57 6.65
CA PRO A 30 -2.62 4.42 5.67
C PRO A 30 -2.43 5.40 4.51
N VAL A 31 -2.47 4.88 3.28
CA VAL A 31 -2.34 5.68 2.06
C VAL A 31 -3.46 5.38 1.08
N SER A 32 -3.73 6.32 0.18
CA SER A 32 -4.62 6.11 -0.96
C SER A 32 -3.84 6.04 -2.27
N LEU A 33 -4.25 5.17 -3.18
CA LEU A 33 -3.69 5.04 -4.53
C LEU A 33 -4.48 5.85 -5.58
N GLY A 34 -5.39 6.71 -5.14
CA GLY A 34 -6.22 7.57 -6.00
C GLY A 34 -7.67 7.69 -5.50
N SER A 35 -8.57 8.19 -6.35
CA SER A 35 -9.98 8.39 -5.97
C SER A 35 -10.85 7.13 -6.05
N ARG A 36 -10.32 6.02 -6.60
CA ARG A 36 -11.07 4.79 -6.86
C ARG A 36 -10.61 3.67 -5.94
N ILE A 37 -11.56 2.87 -5.45
CA ILE A 37 -11.25 1.60 -4.80
C ILE A 37 -10.76 0.63 -5.87
N LEU A 38 -9.51 0.18 -5.73
CA LEU A 38 -8.90 -0.81 -6.61
C LEU A 38 -9.18 -2.22 -6.09
N ARG A 39 -9.33 -3.18 -7.00
CA ARG A 39 -9.44 -4.60 -6.64
C ARG A 39 -8.12 -5.12 -6.07
N ALA A 40 -8.19 -6.18 -5.26
CA ALA A 40 -7.02 -6.72 -4.56
C ALA A 40 -5.85 -7.08 -5.49
N VAL A 41 -6.16 -7.52 -6.72
CA VAL A 41 -5.14 -7.84 -7.74
C VAL A 41 -4.53 -6.63 -8.44
N THR A 42 -5.24 -5.49 -8.46
CA THR A 42 -4.82 -4.27 -9.16
C THR A 42 -4.07 -3.30 -8.24
N ALA A 43 -4.48 -3.21 -6.98
CA ALA A 43 -3.82 -2.40 -5.96
C ALA A 43 -2.29 -2.59 -5.88
N PRO A 44 -1.72 -3.81 -5.83
CA PRO A 44 -0.27 -3.99 -5.70
C PRO A 44 0.48 -3.51 -6.95
N ILE A 45 -0.09 -3.74 -8.14
CA ILE A 45 0.52 -3.32 -9.40
C ILE A 45 0.61 -1.79 -9.45
N VAL A 46 -0.49 -1.10 -9.12
CA VAL A 46 -0.51 0.37 -9.10
C VAL A 46 0.43 0.93 -8.03
N ALA A 47 0.45 0.35 -6.83
CA ALA A 47 1.34 0.77 -5.75
C ALA A 47 2.82 0.68 -6.16
N LEU A 48 3.24 -0.45 -6.75
CA LEU A 48 4.60 -0.65 -7.24
C LEU A 48 4.94 0.33 -8.37
N SER A 49 4.03 0.56 -9.31
CA SER A 49 4.25 1.54 -10.39
C SER A 49 4.44 2.96 -9.87
N LEU A 50 3.65 3.38 -8.88
CA LEU A 50 3.76 4.71 -8.27
C LEU A 50 5.08 4.87 -7.50
N VAL A 51 5.48 3.86 -6.74
CA VAL A 51 6.77 3.85 -6.05
C VAL A 51 7.90 3.89 -7.07
N GLY A 52 7.89 3.02 -8.09
CA GLY A 52 8.88 3.02 -9.17
C GLY A 52 9.02 4.41 -9.80
N ALA A 53 7.90 5.00 -10.25
CA ALA A 53 7.89 6.33 -10.86
C ALA A 53 8.41 7.45 -9.93
N ALA A 54 8.22 7.33 -8.61
CA ALA A 54 8.69 8.32 -7.65
C ALA A 54 10.20 8.21 -7.35
N PHE A 55 10.80 7.03 -7.49
CA PHE A 55 12.20 6.77 -7.18
C PHE A 55 13.09 6.65 -8.43
N GLU A 56 12.51 6.38 -9.60
CA GLU A 56 13.22 6.46 -10.88
C GLU A 56 13.63 7.92 -11.11
N LYS A 57 14.95 8.15 -11.10
CA LYS A 57 15.53 9.44 -11.51
C LYS A 57 15.50 9.50 -13.03
N CYS A 58 14.86 10.51 -13.60
CA CYS A 58 15.15 10.92 -14.97
C CYS A 58 16.60 11.40 -15.09
#